data_AF-A0A6P6PME4-F1
#
_entry.id   AF-A0A6P6PME4-F1
#
_cell.length_a   1.000
_cell.length_b   1.000
_cell.length_c   1.000
_cell.angle_alpha   90.00
_cell.angle_beta   90.00
_cell.angle_gamma   90.00
#
_symmetry.space_group_name_H-M   'P 1'
#
loop_
_entity.id
_entity.type
_entity.pdbx_description
1 polymer ?
#
loop_
_entity_poly.entity_id
_entity_poly.type
_entity_poly.pdbx_seq_one_letter_code
_entity_poly.pdbx_strand_id
1 'polypeptide(L)'
;MKTLLALCSVLLLTGRCSAQTPQKCQTPRLLSGSMSLSTQDGQVWAVAKYIYDALGQRIRLWETGHVQNKSLYVDLLFLFKKGVVYTIDDRNQTCQKNPLSDQFHPFHIPHNASLQSQVILGGSSSRKEGLLVNTWKGDVPEIGGAGGTS
;
A
#
# COMPACT_ATOMS: atom_id res chain seq x y z
N MET A 1 45.00 -19.64 30.45
CA MET A 1 44.87 -19.64 28.97
C MET A 1 43.70 -20.49 28.47
N LYS A 2 43.59 -21.78 28.84
CA LYS A 2 42.50 -22.67 28.40
C LYS A 2 41.09 -22.20 28.82
N THR A 3 40.97 -21.62 30.02
CA THR A 3 39.70 -21.07 30.54
C THR A 3 39.28 -19.77 29.85
N LEU A 4 40.23 -18.91 29.47
CA LEU A 4 39.93 -17.69 28.70
C LEU A 4 39.44 -18.00 27.27
N LEU A 5 40.05 -19.01 26.64
CA LEU A 5 39.64 -19.49 25.31
C LEU A 5 38.21 -20.05 25.34
N ALA A 6 37.88 -20.85 26.36
CA ALA A 6 36.54 -21.40 26.53
C ALA A 6 35.47 -20.31 26.77
N LEU A 7 35.80 -19.26 27.53
CA LEU A 7 34.88 -18.14 27.79
C LEU A 7 34.61 -17.32 26.51
N CYS A 8 35.66 -17.06 25.70
CA CYS A 8 35.51 -16.39 24.40
C CYS A 8 34.63 -17.20 23.42
N SER A 9 34.76 -18.53 23.42
CA SER A 9 33.93 -19.41 22.57
C SER A 9 32.44 -19.34 22.94
N VAL A 10 32.12 -19.28 24.24
CA VAL A 10 30.73 -19.17 24.73
C VAL A 10 30.13 -17.79 24.39
N LEU A 11 30.88 -16.70 24.53
CA LEU A 11 30.44 -15.35 24.15
C LEU A 11 30.21 -15.18 22.64
N LEU A 12 30.98 -15.88 21.80
CA LEU A 12 30.78 -15.91 20.35
C LEU A 12 29.55 -16.73 19.93
N LEU A 13 29.20 -17.77 20.70
CA LEU A 13 28.01 -18.62 20.46
C LEU A 13 26.70 -17.95 20.89
N THR A 14 26.72 -17.08 21.91
CA THR A 14 25.52 -16.35 22.36
C THR A 14 25.27 -15.06 21.58
N GLY A 15 26.20 -14.65 20.71
CA GLY A 15 26.25 -13.32 20.13
C GLY A 15 25.42 -13.07 18.86
N ARG A 16 24.80 -14.07 18.22
CA ARG A 16 24.08 -13.83 16.95
C ARG A 16 22.88 -14.75 16.74
N CYS A 17 21.71 -14.36 17.25
CA CYS A 17 20.44 -14.78 16.67
C CYS A 17 19.35 -13.71 16.80
N SER A 18 19.65 -12.44 16.44
CA SER A 18 18.59 -11.44 16.14
C SER A 18 18.22 -11.43 14.66
N ALA A 19 18.58 -12.47 13.91
CA ALA A 19 18.55 -12.46 12.45
C ALA A 19 17.22 -12.90 11.81
N GLN A 20 16.11 -13.02 12.55
CA GLN A 20 14.89 -13.63 12.01
C GLN A 20 13.62 -12.80 12.12
N THR A 21 13.65 -11.57 12.63
CA THR A 21 12.44 -10.73 12.61
C THR A 21 12.46 -9.83 11.38
N PRO A 22 11.55 -10.04 10.40
CA PRO A 22 11.38 -9.14 9.27
C PRO A 22 11.28 -7.70 9.77
N GLN A 23 11.98 -6.79 9.10
CA GLN A 23 11.87 -5.36 9.38
C GLN A 23 10.82 -4.75 8.45
N LYS A 24 10.12 -3.72 8.94
CA LYS A 24 9.19 -2.96 8.11
C LYS A 24 9.97 -2.22 7.02
N CYS A 25 9.56 -2.40 5.77
CA CYS A 25 10.10 -1.64 4.66
C CYS A 25 9.46 -0.25 4.58
N GLN A 26 10.13 0.66 3.87
CA GLN A 26 9.53 1.93 3.49
C GLN A 26 8.95 1.81 2.09
N THR A 27 7.69 2.21 1.94
CA THR A 27 7.05 2.28 0.62
C THR A 27 7.68 3.41 -0.20
N PRO A 28 7.93 3.21 -1.51
CA PRO A 28 8.38 4.29 -2.39
C PRO A 28 7.39 5.46 -2.37
N ARG A 29 7.92 6.69 -2.30
CA ARG A 29 7.11 7.91 -2.20
C ARG A 29 6.41 8.29 -3.50
N LEU A 30 6.88 7.74 -4.62
CA LEU A 30 6.36 7.95 -5.96
C LEU A 30 6.12 6.58 -6.58
N LEU A 31 4.88 6.32 -6.99
CA LEU A 31 4.48 5.04 -7.57
C LEU A 31 3.55 5.28 -8.75
N SER A 32 3.60 4.37 -9.72
CA SER A 32 2.62 4.28 -10.79
C SER A 32 2.35 2.82 -11.10
N GLY A 33 1.15 2.52 -11.58
CA GLY A 33 0.78 1.15 -11.93
C GLY A 33 -0.72 1.01 -12.13
N SER A 34 -1.20 -0.21 -11.91
CA SER A 34 -2.61 -0.56 -11.91
C SER A 34 -3.00 -1.16 -10.55
N MET A 35 -4.22 -0.90 -10.12
CA MET A 35 -4.79 -1.45 -8.88
C MET A 35 -6.19 -1.99 -9.17
N SER A 36 -6.56 -3.07 -8.49
CA SER A 36 -7.94 -3.56 -8.45
C SER A 36 -8.56 -3.15 -7.12
N LEU A 37 -9.78 -2.63 -7.18
CA LEU A 37 -10.54 -2.27 -5.99
C LEU A 37 -11.69 -3.27 -5.82
N SER A 38 -11.84 -3.78 -4.61
CA SER A 38 -12.88 -4.75 -4.25
C SER A 38 -13.67 -4.29 -3.04
N THR A 39 -14.94 -4.67 -2.97
CA THR A 39 -15.81 -4.50 -1.81
C THR A 39 -15.54 -5.57 -0.74
N GLN A 40 -16.12 -5.44 0.45
CA GLN A 40 -15.87 -6.36 1.58
C GLN A 40 -16.28 -7.81 1.28
N ASP A 41 -17.25 -8.01 0.41
CA ASP A 41 -17.71 -9.32 -0.09
C ASP A 41 -16.77 -9.92 -1.16
N GLY A 42 -15.66 -9.23 -1.49
CA GLY A 42 -14.64 -9.69 -2.43
C GLY A 42 -14.97 -9.43 -3.90
N GLN A 43 -16.09 -8.77 -4.21
CA GLN A 43 -16.43 -8.41 -5.58
C GLN A 43 -15.49 -7.30 -6.08
N VAL A 44 -14.76 -7.55 -7.18
CA VAL A 44 -13.97 -6.51 -7.85
C VAL A 44 -14.93 -5.53 -8.52
N TRP A 45 -14.86 -4.27 -8.14
CA TRP A 45 -15.75 -3.21 -8.63
C TRP A 45 -15.06 -2.28 -9.63
N ALA A 46 -13.73 -2.19 -9.64
CA ALA A 46 -12.97 -1.40 -10.61
C ALA A 46 -11.52 -1.86 -10.75
N VAL A 47 -10.94 -1.63 -11.93
CA VAL A 47 -9.50 -1.73 -12.17
C VAL A 47 -8.99 -0.39 -12.69
N ALA A 48 -8.27 0.34 -11.84
CA ALA A 48 -7.78 1.67 -12.16
C ALA A 48 -6.27 1.68 -12.37
N LYS A 49 -5.81 2.48 -13.33
CA LYS A 49 -4.42 2.96 -13.35
C LYS A 49 -4.28 4.07 -12.32
N TYR A 50 -3.10 4.17 -11.72
CA TYR A 50 -2.83 5.20 -10.72
C TYR A 50 -1.45 5.82 -10.87
N ILE A 51 -1.36 7.08 -10.44
CA ILE A 51 -0.12 7.78 -10.09
C ILE A 51 -0.27 8.26 -8.65
N TYR A 52 0.67 7.85 -7.81
CA TYR A 52 0.73 8.20 -6.40
C TYR A 52 1.96 9.05 -6.13
N ASP A 53 1.75 10.19 -5.48
CA ASP A 53 2.82 11.10 -5.07
C ASP A 53 2.63 11.57 -3.62
N ALA A 54 3.41 10.96 -2.74
CA ALA A 54 3.44 11.28 -1.31
C ALA A 54 4.16 12.60 -0.98
N LEU A 55 5.01 13.12 -1.86
CA LEU A 55 5.69 14.40 -1.67
C LEU A 55 4.70 15.54 -1.89
N GLY A 56 3.95 15.45 -2.99
CA GLY A 56 2.90 16.38 -3.40
C GLY A 56 1.59 16.18 -2.64
N GLN A 57 1.39 15.04 -1.98
CA GLN A 57 0.11 14.59 -1.43
C GLN A 57 -0.99 14.67 -2.51
N ARG A 58 -0.76 13.92 -3.59
CA ARG A 58 -1.68 13.86 -4.72
C ARG A 58 -1.77 12.45 -5.27
N ILE A 59 -2.95 12.12 -5.75
CA ILE A 59 -3.26 10.82 -6.34
C ILE A 59 -4.06 11.10 -7.62
N ARG A 60 -3.66 10.50 -8.73
CA ARG A 60 -4.51 10.41 -9.92
C ARG A 60 -4.93 8.96 -10.09
N LEU A 61 -6.23 8.74 -10.22
CA LEU A 61 -6.81 7.45 -10.55
C LEU A 61 -7.54 7.61 -11.87
N TRP A 62 -7.30 6.70 -12.81
CA TRP A 62 -8.11 6.67 -14.01
C TRP A 62 -8.38 5.24 -14.45
N GLU A 63 -9.62 5.00 -14.83
CA GLU A 63 -10.06 3.75 -15.39
C GLU A 63 -10.43 3.94 -16.86
N THR A 64 -10.00 2.99 -17.68
CA THR A 64 -10.42 2.88 -19.07
C THR A 64 -10.73 1.42 -19.30
N GLY A 65 -12.00 1.03 -19.10
CA GLY A 65 -12.37 -0.37 -19.20
C GLY A 65 -13.86 -0.64 -19.02
N HIS A 66 -14.19 -1.93 -19.09
CA HIS A 66 -15.50 -2.45 -18.74
C HIS A 66 -15.38 -3.27 -17.46
N VAL A 67 -16.13 -2.87 -16.42
CA VAL A 67 -16.41 -3.75 -15.28
C VAL A 67 -17.88 -4.16 -15.38
N GLN A 68 -18.14 -5.46 -15.38
CA GLN A 68 -19.50 -6.02 -15.39
C GLN A 68 -20.41 -5.40 -16.48
N ASN A 69 -19.94 -5.33 -17.72
CA ASN A 69 -20.66 -4.78 -18.88
C ASN A 69 -21.01 -3.28 -18.80
N LYS A 70 -20.42 -2.52 -17.88
CA LYS A 70 -20.49 -1.05 -17.86
C LYS A 70 -19.13 -0.46 -18.21
N SER A 71 -19.11 0.41 -19.22
CA SER A 71 -17.95 1.26 -19.48
C SER A 71 -17.79 2.24 -18.32
N LEU A 72 -16.72 2.11 -17.54
CA LEU A 72 -16.32 3.08 -16.53
C LEU A 72 -15.23 3.96 -17.14
N TYR A 73 -15.57 5.24 -17.32
CA TYR A 73 -14.63 6.30 -17.66
C TYR A 73 -14.60 7.25 -16.48
N VAL A 74 -13.64 7.04 -15.61
CA VAL A 74 -13.43 7.87 -14.42
C VAL A 74 -11.98 8.30 -14.47
N ASP A 75 -11.72 9.61 -14.44
CA ASP A 75 -10.40 10.19 -14.22
C ASP A 75 -10.52 11.21 -13.08
N LEU A 76 -9.89 10.87 -11.95
CA LEU A 76 -9.94 11.62 -10.72
C LEU A 76 -8.54 12.07 -10.35
N LEU A 77 -8.36 13.38 -10.18
CA LEU A 77 -7.13 13.98 -9.66
C LEU A 77 -7.38 14.58 -8.28
N PHE A 78 -6.91 13.90 -7.25
CA PHE A 78 -6.96 14.35 -5.86
C PHE A 78 -5.73 15.20 -5.55
N LEU A 79 -5.95 16.44 -5.13
CA LEU A 79 -4.90 17.36 -4.69
C LEU A 79 -5.16 17.76 -3.23
N PHE A 80 -4.69 16.92 -2.29
CA PHE A 80 -5.00 17.06 -0.87
C PHE A 80 -4.49 18.37 -0.26
N LYS A 81 -3.28 18.83 -0.64
CA LYS A 81 -2.75 20.14 -0.20
C LYS A 81 -3.62 21.32 -0.63
N LYS A 82 -4.45 21.15 -1.65
CA LYS A 82 -5.35 22.18 -2.16
C LYS A 82 -6.81 21.95 -1.72
N GLY A 83 -7.11 20.85 -1.04
CA GLY A 83 -8.48 20.50 -0.63
C GLY A 83 -9.44 20.37 -1.82
N VAL A 84 -8.97 19.87 -2.96
CA VAL A 84 -9.79 19.72 -4.18
C VAL A 84 -9.58 18.36 -4.85
N VAL A 85 -10.64 17.88 -5.48
CA VAL A 85 -10.61 16.77 -6.43
C VAL A 85 -11.16 17.26 -7.76
N TYR A 86 -10.50 16.86 -8.85
CA TYR A 86 -10.98 17.11 -10.20
C TYR A 86 -11.51 15.83 -10.82
N THR A 87 -12.71 15.88 -11.38
CA THR A 87 -13.24 14.85 -12.29
C THR A 87 -13.00 15.33 -13.71
N ILE A 88 -12.19 14.59 -14.46
CA ILE A 88 -11.76 14.96 -15.80
C ILE A 88 -12.50 14.06 -16.81
N ASP A 89 -13.15 14.69 -17.79
CA ASP A 89 -13.74 14.01 -18.92
C ASP A 89 -13.00 14.43 -20.20
N ASP A 90 -12.06 13.59 -20.61
CA ASP A 90 -11.25 13.81 -21.82
C ASP A 90 -12.09 13.74 -23.10
N ARG A 91 -13.27 13.10 -23.10
CA ARG A 91 -14.11 13.01 -24.31
C ARG A 91 -14.88 14.30 -24.52
N ASN A 92 -15.52 14.77 -23.46
CA ASN A 92 -16.31 16.00 -23.49
C ASN A 92 -15.45 17.24 -23.27
N GLN A 93 -14.14 17.08 -23.02
CA GLN A 93 -13.21 18.15 -22.72
C GLN A 93 -13.69 19.01 -21.53
N THR A 94 -14.26 18.36 -20.51
CA THR A 94 -14.76 19.04 -19.31
C THR A 94 -13.95 18.63 -18.08
N CYS A 95 -13.89 19.52 -17.10
CA CYS A 95 -13.21 19.28 -15.84
C CYS A 95 -14.02 19.89 -14.70
N GLN A 96 -14.56 19.04 -13.84
CA GLN A 96 -15.34 19.45 -12.68
C GLN A 96 -14.43 19.53 -11.46
N LYS A 97 -14.47 20.65 -10.74
CA LYS A 97 -13.70 20.87 -9.52
C LYS A 97 -14.63 20.75 -8.32
N ASN A 98 -14.35 19.80 -7.43
CA ASN A 98 -15.12 19.58 -6.22
C ASN A 98 -14.24 19.76 -4.97
N PRO A 99 -14.81 20.22 -3.84
CA PRO A 99 -14.11 20.23 -2.55
C PRO A 99 -13.69 18.81 -2.14
N LEU A 100 -12.51 18.69 -1.52
CA LEU A 100 -12.00 17.46 -0.92
C LEU A 100 -11.76 17.74 0.57
N SER A 101 -12.60 17.16 1.42
CA SER A 101 -12.53 17.30 2.88
C SER A 101 -11.60 16.27 3.54
N ASP A 102 -11.33 15.15 2.86
CA ASP A 102 -10.53 14.06 3.41
C ASP A 102 -9.04 14.40 3.48
N GLN A 103 -8.36 13.77 4.41
CA GLN A 103 -6.91 13.91 4.58
C GLN A 103 -6.14 12.92 3.70
N PHE A 104 -4.92 13.31 3.32
CA PHE A 104 -4.03 12.43 2.56
C PHE A 104 -3.61 11.24 3.42
N HIS A 105 -3.96 10.03 2.98
CA HIS A 105 -3.52 8.79 3.61
C HIS A 105 -2.33 8.19 2.86
N PRO A 106 -1.11 8.15 3.44
CA PRO A 106 0.04 7.59 2.78
C PRO A 106 0.05 6.06 2.78
N PHE A 107 0.41 5.46 1.65
CA PHE A 107 0.57 4.00 1.53
C PHE A 107 1.85 3.56 2.24
N HIS A 108 1.80 3.38 3.55
CA HIS A 108 2.94 2.96 4.35
C HIS A 108 2.51 1.95 5.42
N ILE A 109 3.47 1.19 5.92
CA ILE A 109 3.24 0.29 7.04
C ILE A 109 3.13 1.13 8.32
N PRO A 110 2.04 1.04 9.10
CA PRO A 110 1.88 1.80 10.33
C PRO A 110 3.01 1.55 11.34
N HIS A 111 3.37 2.59 12.10
CA HIS A 111 4.42 2.52 13.11
C HIS A 111 4.15 1.45 14.17
N ASN A 112 2.90 1.28 14.60
CA ASN A 112 2.50 0.28 15.59
C ASN A 112 2.22 -1.12 15.01
N ALA A 113 2.38 -1.32 13.70
CA ALA A 113 2.03 -2.59 13.08
C ALA A 113 2.88 -3.78 13.59
N SER A 114 2.25 -4.94 13.75
CA SER A 114 2.90 -6.23 14.01
C SER A 114 2.93 -7.08 12.74
N LEU A 115 3.94 -7.95 12.62
CA LEU A 115 4.01 -8.92 11.53
C LEU A 115 2.91 -9.98 11.75
N GLN A 116 2.08 -10.19 10.75
CA GLN A 116 1.03 -11.21 10.77
C GLN A 116 1.47 -12.48 10.06
N SER A 117 2.08 -12.35 8.89
CA SER A 117 2.52 -13.49 8.09
C SER A 117 3.63 -13.13 7.12
N GLN A 118 4.37 -14.15 6.71
CA GLN A 118 5.34 -14.08 5.61
C GLN A 118 5.09 -15.26 4.67
N VAL A 119 4.93 -14.97 3.39
CA VAL A 119 4.61 -15.97 2.36
C VAL A 119 5.45 -15.74 1.12
N ILE A 120 5.65 -16.79 0.31
CA ILE A 120 6.23 -16.67 -1.02
C ILE A 120 5.08 -16.81 -2.02
N LEU A 121 4.81 -15.76 -2.80
CA LEU A 121 3.88 -15.81 -3.92
C LEU A 121 4.61 -16.35 -5.15
N GLY A 122 3.94 -17.16 -5.97
CA GLY A 122 4.51 -17.76 -7.18
C GLY A 122 4.68 -19.28 -7.11
N GLY A 123 5.11 -19.88 -8.22
CA GLY A 123 5.28 -21.33 -8.33
C GLY A 123 6.62 -21.83 -7.78
N SER A 124 6.66 -23.09 -7.33
CA SER A 124 7.91 -23.78 -6.98
C SER A 124 8.67 -24.32 -8.19
N SER A 125 8.12 -24.13 -9.40
CA SER A 125 8.65 -24.61 -10.69
C SER A 125 10.04 -24.07 -10.99
N SER A 126 10.33 -22.82 -10.62
CA SER A 126 11.66 -22.24 -10.77
C SER A 126 12.03 -21.37 -9.58
N ARG A 127 13.32 -21.41 -9.19
CA ARG A 127 13.85 -20.64 -8.04
C ARG A 127 13.78 -19.11 -8.22
N LYS A 128 13.37 -18.60 -9.38
CA LYS A 128 13.35 -17.17 -9.71
C LYS A 128 11.95 -16.59 -9.92
N GLU A 129 10.91 -17.39 -9.73
CA GLU A 129 9.50 -16.99 -9.90
C GLU A 129 8.80 -16.65 -8.58
N GLY A 130 9.51 -16.75 -7.44
CA GLY A 130 8.96 -16.47 -6.12
C GLY A 130 9.13 -15.01 -5.69
N LEU A 131 8.10 -14.43 -5.09
CA LEU A 131 8.14 -13.13 -4.43
C LEU A 131 7.86 -13.31 -2.93
N LEU A 132 8.84 -12.97 -2.09
CA LEU A 132 8.65 -12.92 -0.64
C LEU A 132 7.80 -11.72 -0.26
N VAL A 133 6.68 -11.95 0.44
CA VAL A 133 5.73 -10.92 0.86
C VAL A 133 5.48 -11.02 2.36
N ASN A 134 5.49 -9.87 3.03
CA ASN A 134 5.16 -9.74 4.45
C ASN A 134 3.81 -9.03 4.60
N THR A 135 2.93 -9.59 5.43
CA THR A 135 1.68 -8.96 5.82
C THR A 135 1.85 -8.32 7.19
N TRP A 136 1.57 -7.03 7.28
CA TRP A 136 1.63 -6.25 8.52
C TRP A 136 0.24 -5.78 8.89
N LYS A 137 -0.09 -5.80 10.19
CA LYS A 137 -1.36 -5.26 10.70
C LYS A 137 -1.07 -4.28 11.82
N GLY A 138 -1.64 -3.09 11.71
CA GLY A 138 -1.55 -2.03 12.71
C GLY A 138 -2.74 -1.10 12.56
N ASP A 139 -2.77 -0.09 13.39
CA ASP A 139 -3.86 0.87 13.40
C ASP A 139 -3.52 2.03 12.48
N VAL A 140 -4.50 2.45 11.71
CA VAL A 140 -4.48 3.73 11.01
C VAL A 140 -5.31 4.68 11.88
N PRO A 141 -4.80 5.86 12.26
CA PRO A 141 -5.59 6.84 12.99
C PRO A 141 -6.92 7.08 12.28
N GLU A 142 -8.02 7.09 13.04
CA GLU A 142 -9.36 7.32 12.48
C GLU A 142 -9.34 8.57 11.58
N ILE A 143 -9.65 8.38 10.31
CA ILE A 143 -10.07 9.47 9.45
C ILE A 143 -11.47 9.80 9.95
N GLY A 144 -11.65 10.98 10.55
CA GLY A 144 -12.95 11.52 10.94
C GLY A 144 -13.84 11.78 9.73
N GLY A 145 -14.31 10.70 9.09
CA GLY A 145 -15.45 10.69 8.19
C GLY A 145 -16.67 10.26 9.02
N ALA A 146 -17.70 11.09 8.99
CA ALA A 146 -18.93 10.95 9.77
C ALA A 146 -19.47 9.50 9.80
N GLY A 147 -19.97 9.11 10.97
CA GLY A 147 -20.43 7.76 11.27
C GLY A 147 -21.36 7.15 10.24
N GLY A 148 -21.06 5.91 9.88
CA GLY A 148 -22.04 4.92 9.44
C GLY A 148 -22.25 3.93 10.58
N THR A 149 -23.11 4.30 11.53
CA THR A 149 -23.76 3.32 12.40
C THR A 149 -24.70 2.48 11.57
N SER A 150 -24.41 1.18 11.45
CA SER A 150 -25.38 0.07 11.51
C SER A 150 -24.64 -1.25 11.36
#